data_AF-A0A7X7JE20-F1
#
_entry.id   AF-A0A7X7JE20-F1
#
_cell.length_a   1.000
_cell.length_b   1.000
_cell.length_c   1.000
_cell.angle_alpha   90.00
_cell.angle_beta   90.00
_cell.angle_gamma   90.00
#
_symmetry.space_group_name_H-M   'P 1'
#
loop_
_entity.id
_entity.type
_entity.pdbx_description
1 polymer ?
#
loop_
_entity_poly.entity_id
_entity_poly.type
_entity_poly.pdbx_seq_one_letter_code
_entity_poly.pdbx_strand_id
1 'polypeptide(L)' 'GVSGGTATHHLNQLRGAGLVTSERRGVNNFYRAEPANLEALRGVLNTCC' A
#
# COMPACT_ATOMS: atom_id res chain seq x y z
N GLY A 1 -7.53 9.09 -13.82
CA GLY A 1 -6.50 8.09 -13.49
C GLY A 1 -5.25 8.81 -13.01
N VAL A 2 -4.57 8.27 -12.00
CA VAL A 2 -3.32 8.86 -11.48
C VAL A 2 -2.17 8.56 -12.45
N SER A 3 -1.24 9.49 -12.65
CA SER A 3 -0.06 9.27 -13.52
C SER A 3 0.83 8.13 -12.99
N GLY A 4 1.58 7.46 -13.86
CA GLY A 4 2.45 6.35 -13.47
C GLY A 4 3.46 6.71 -12.37
N GLY A 5 4.12 7.88 -12.48
CA GLY A 5 5.07 8.35 -11.48
C GLY A 5 4.43 8.66 -10.12
N THR A 6 3.25 9.29 -10.12
CA THR A 6 2.50 9.58 -8.89
C THR A 6 2.00 8.29 -8.22
N ALA A 7 1.55 7.30 -9.00
CA ALA A 7 1.13 6.00 -8.48
C ALA A 7 2.30 5.24 -7.83
N THR A 8 3.47 5.20 -8.48
CA THR A 8 4.68 4.60 -7.92
C THR A 8 5.09 5.27 -6.61
N HIS A 9 5.00 6.60 -6.55
CA HIS A 9 5.30 7.34 -5.33
C HIS A 9 4.40 6.91 -4.16
N HIS A 10 3.08 6.83 -4.36
CA HIS A 10 2.16 6.35 -3.32
C HIS A 10 2.43 4.90 -2.93
N LEU A 11 2.68 4.01 -3.90
CA LEU A 11 2.98 2.61 -3.62
C LEU A 11 4.27 2.43 -2.79
N ASN A 12 5.28 3.27 -3.04
CA ASN A 12 6.49 3.28 -2.21
C ASN A 12 6.21 3.74 -0.77
N GLN A 13 5.39 4.78 -0.58
CA GLN A 13 4.99 5.23 0.76
C GLN A 13 4.19 4.14 1.50
N LEU A 14 3.20 3.54 0.83
CA LEU A 14 2.39 2.46 1.41
C LEU A 14 3.24 1.24 1.78
N ARG A 15 4.26 0.91 0.98
CA ARG A 15 5.21 -0.17 1.30
C ARG A 15 6.02 0.18 2.54
N GLY A 16 6.51 1.42 2.64
CA GLY A 16 7.25 1.90 3.81
C GLY A 16 6.43 1.86 5.10
N ALA A 17 5.12 2.09 5.01
CA ALA A 17 4.17 1.96 6.11
C ALA A 17 3.73 0.51 6.39
N GLY A 18 4.21 -0.47 5.63
CA GLY A 18 3.83 -1.88 5.77
C GLY A 18 2.40 -2.20 5.31
N LEU A 19 1.73 -1.30 4.58
CA LEU A 19 0.34 -1.49 4.13
C LEU A 19 0.25 -2.29 2.83
N VAL A 20 1.35 -2.39 2.09
CA VAL A 20 1.48 -3.21 0.89
C VAL A 20 2.81 -3.94 0.89
N THR A 21 2.81 -5.13 0.29
CA THR A 21 4.01 -5.87 -0.09
C THR A 21 4.33 -5.59 -1.56
N SER A 22 5.61 -5.77 -1.93
CA SER A 22 6.06 -5.63 -3.31
C SER A 22 6.89 -6.84 -3.73
N GLU A 23 6.62 -7.37 -4.91
CA GLU A 23 7.36 -8.47 -5.51
C GLU A 23 7.91 -8.01 -6.86
N ARG A 24 9.23 -8.16 -7.07
CA ARG A 24 9.85 -7.84 -8.36
C ARG A 24 9.64 -9.00 -9.32
N ARG A 25 8.92 -8.75 -10.42
CA ARG A 25 8.67 -9.71 -11.50
C ARG A 25 9.21 -9.15 -12.80
N GLY A 26 10.45 -9.54 -13.12
CA GLY A 26 11.20 -9.02 -14.26
C GLY A 26 11.53 -7.54 -14.07
N VAL A 27 11.11 -6.72 -15.03
CA VAL A 27 11.34 -5.26 -15.03
C VAL A 27 10.36 -4.54 -14.10
N ASN A 28 9.21 -5.15 -13.81
CA ASN A 28 8.12 -4.51 -13.08
C ASN A 28 8.06 -4.97 -11.63
N ASN A 29 7.62 -4.08 -10.74
CA ASN A 29 7.25 -4.42 -9.37
C ASN A 29 5.73 -4.57 -9.28
N PHE A 30 5.29 -5.70 -8.73
CA PHE A 30 3.89 -5.98 -8.44
C PHE A 30 3.65 -5.69 -6.97
N TYR A 31 2.55 -5.00 -6.67
CA TYR A 31 2.19 -4.64 -5.32
C TYR A 31 0.93 -5.39 -4.90
N ARG A 32 0.89 -5.81 -3.64
CA ARG A 32 -0.27 -6.47 -3.03
C ARG A 32 -0.57 -5.83 -1.69
N ALA A 33 -1.85 -5.61 -1.40
CA ALA A 33 -2.32 -5.19 -0.09
C ALA A 33 -1.86 -6.17 1.01
N GLU A 34 -1.43 -5.64 2.16
CA GLU A 34 -1.20 -6.44 3.37
C GLU A 34 -2.48 -6.42 4.23
N PRO A 35 -3.32 -7.47 4.19
CA PRO A 35 -4.66 -7.40 4.75
C PRO A 35 -4.62 -7.14 6.25
N ALA A 36 -3.74 -7.80 7.00
CA ALA A 36 -3.69 -7.65 8.46
C ALA A 36 -3.41 -6.19 8.89
N ASN A 37 -2.48 -5.52 8.21
CA ASN A 37 -2.08 -4.16 8.56
C ASN A 37 -3.13 -3.13 8.13
N LEU A 38 -3.76 -3.34 6.97
CA LEU A 38 -4.89 -2.52 6.54
C LEU A 38 -6.09 -2.68 7.48
N GLU A 39 -6.35 -3.90 7.93
CA GLU A 39 -7.40 -4.19 8.89
C GLU A 39 -7.07 -3.50 10.24
N ALA A 40 -5.84 -3.56 10.74
CA ALA A 40 -5.46 -2.82 11.94
C ALA A 40 -5.65 -1.30 11.78
N LEU A 41 -5.22 -0.73 10.64
CA LEU A 41 -5.42 0.69 10.33
C LEU A 41 -6.91 1.05 10.28
N ARG A 42 -7.76 0.19 9.69
CA ARG A 42 -9.21 0.38 9.68
C ARG A 42 -9.75 0.47 11.10
N GLY A 43 -9.26 -0.36 12.03
CA GLY A 43 -9.73 -0.38 13.41
C GLY A 43 -9.41 0.93 14.14
N VAL A 44 -8.22 1.48 13.89
CA VAL A 44 -7.80 2.79 14.42
C VAL A 44 -8.61 3.94 13.81
N LEU A 45 -8.85 3.92 12.50
CA LEU A 45 -9.63 4.99 11.84
C LEU A 45 -11.12 4.88 12.15
N ASN A 46 -11.60 3.68 12.46
CA ASN A 46 -12.97 3.41 12.87
C ASN A 46 -13.19 3.71 14.37
N THR A 47 -12.31 4.48 15.01
CA THR A 47 -12.59 5.05 16.32
C THR A 47 -13.64 6.13 16.16
N CYS A 48 -14.88 5.68 16.32
CA CYS A 48 -16.02 6.54 16.44
C CYS A 48 -15.84 7.49 17.63
N CYS A 49 -16.42 8.68 17.49
CA CYS A 49 -17.16 9.25 18.59
C CYS A 49 -18.03 8.19 19.28
#